data_AF-A0A9R0VNZ2-F1
#
_entry.id   AF-A0A9R0VNZ2-F1
#
_cell.length_a   1.000
_cell.length_b   1.000
_cell.length_c   1.000
_cell.angle_alpha   90.00
_cell.angle_beta   90.00
_cell.angle_gamma   90.00
#
_symmetry.space_group_name_H-M   'P 1'
#
loop_
_entity.id
_entity.type
_entity.pdbx_description
1 polymer ?
#
loop_
_entity_poly.entity_id
_entity_poly.type
_entity_poly.pdbx_seq_one_letter_code
_entity_poly.pdbx_strand_id
1 'polypeptide(L)'
;MCMQNVIEIMKLNVPMAMKIALDGLLEYNYKTRDTSISDVGKYEKVEVSVLLCNDNFIQNLNKEWRGKDCATDMLSVSQFIPDLDVPTLMLGDIVISVETAARQAEARGHTLLDELRTLVVRGLLRLLGFDRQISDEAAMEMEKEELLILKSLRWKGKGLAKNAPDLSKPNTETLDGQVTNSLKRAGSLRFYRPKFKYIFCDMDGTLLNSKSQVTARNAEALKEARSRGVNIVIATGKTRPAAIDALNMVDLSGRNGIVSESSPGIFLQGLLVYGLKGREIYRNTLNQEVCREAFLYSLEHKIPLVAFSQDRCFSMFEHPLVDSLHDVYHEPKAEIVSSIDQLLGTAEIQKLVFIGTSEGVSSTLRPYWTKAIEERAGVLQAQPDMLELVPPATSKGTGVKILLDHLCISPDEVMAIGDGENDIEMLQLASLGVALANGAEKTKAVANVIGATNDEDGVAQAIYDYAF
;
A
#
# COMPACT_ATOMS: atom_id res chain seq x y z
N MET A 1 -20.00 -9.83 -13.19
CA MET A 1 -19.11 -9.46 -12.06
C MET A 1 -19.61 -10.21 -10.83
N CYS A 2 -18.75 -10.91 -10.08
CA CYS A 2 -19.18 -11.60 -8.86
C CYS A 2 -19.58 -10.60 -7.76
N MET A 3 -20.55 -10.93 -6.90
CA MET A 3 -20.97 -10.09 -5.77
C MET A 3 -19.80 -9.73 -4.84
N GLN A 4 -18.85 -10.64 -4.68
CA GLN A 4 -17.61 -10.41 -3.94
C GLN A 4 -16.85 -9.19 -4.47
N ASN A 5 -16.75 -9.06 -5.80
CA ASN A 5 -16.06 -7.94 -6.45
C ASN A 5 -16.83 -6.62 -6.30
N VAL A 6 -18.17 -6.67 -6.26
CA VAL A 6 -19.01 -5.49 -6.00
C VAL A 6 -18.74 -4.96 -4.59
N ILE A 7 -18.73 -5.86 -3.60
CA ILE A 7 -18.51 -5.50 -2.18
C ILE A 7 -17.12 -4.89 -1.99
N GLU A 8 -16.07 -5.49 -2.56
CA GLU A 8 -14.71 -4.94 -2.46
C GLU A 8 -14.60 -3.55 -3.08
N ILE A 9 -15.26 -3.29 -4.20
CA ILE A 9 -15.28 -1.96 -4.81
C ILE A 9 -16.10 -0.97 -3.95
N MET A 10 -17.19 -1.41 -3.32
CA MET A 10 -18.00 -0.57 -2.42
C MET A 10 -17.24 -0.17 -1.17
N LYS A 11 -16.40 -1.05 -0.60
CA LYS A 11 -15.52 -0.74 0.54
C LYS A 11 -14.56 0.43 0.25
N LEU A 12 -14.19 0.65 -1.01
CA LEU A 12 -13.38 1.79 -1.44
C LEU A 12 -14.22 3.03 -1.79
N ASN A 13 -15.33 2.83 -2.52
CA ASN A 13 -16.15 3.96 -3.00
C ASN A 13 -16.89 4.66 -1.87
N VAL A 14 -17.35 3.94 -0.84
CA VAL A 14 -18.15 4.53 0.25
C VAL A 14 -17.33 5.55 1.06
N PRO A 15 -16.11 5.24 1.56
CA PRO A 15 -15.28 6.24 2.23
C PRO A 15 -14.91 7.43 1.34
N MET A 16 -14.65 7.19 0.05
CA MET A 16 -14.34 8.26 -0.90
C MET A 16 -15.54 9.19 -1.11
N ALA A 17 -16.73 8.63 -1.32
CA ALA A 17 -17.99 9.37 -1.43
C ALA A 17 -18.26 10.21 -0.17
N MET A 18 -18.04 9.60 1.00
CA MET A 18 -18.17 10.25 2.30
C MET A 18 -17.25 11.45 2.40
N LYS A 19 -15.96 11.27 2.10
CA LYS A 19 -14.99 12.37 2.13
C LYS A 19 -15.39 13.53 1.22
N ILE A 20 -15.73 13.25 -0.04
CA ILE A 20 -16.10 14.29 -1.02
C ILE A 20 -17.37 15.04 -0.58
N ALA A 21 -18.38 14.31 -0.11
CA ALA A 21 -19.62 14.92 0.34
C ALA A 21 -19.41 15.83 1.56
N LEU A 22 -18.56 15.40 2.50
CA LEU A 22 -18.21 16.17 3.70
C LEU A 22 -17.36 17.40 3.37
N ASP A 23 -16.35 17.25 2.51
CA ASP A 23 -15.53 18.38 2.04
C ASP A 23 -16.42 19.43 1.33
N GLY A 24 -17.39 18.97 0.54
CA GLY A 24 -18.39 19.82 -0.12
C GLY A 24 -19.31 20.57 0.85
N LEU A 25 -19.44 20.16 2.11
CA LEU A 25 -20.18 20.94 3.13
C LEU A 25 -19.45 22.21 3.56
N LEU A 26 -18.12 22.23 3.46
CA LEU A 26 -17.29 23.37 3.86
C LEU A 26 -17.23 24.46 2.78
N GLU A 27 -17.37 24.09 1.51
CA GLU A 27 -17.14 24.98 0.37
C GLU A 27 -18.42 25.68 -0.14
N TYR A 28 -19.61 25.14 0.18
CA TYR A 28 -20.87 25.59 -0.41
C TYR A 28 -21.93 25.99 0.63
N ASN A 29 -22.57 27.13 0.39
CA ASN A 29 -23.79 27.53 1.11
C ASN A 29 -25.02 26.92 0.41
N TYR A 30 -25.48 25.77 0.91
CA TYR A 30 -26.74 25.15 0.48
C TYR A 30 -27.93 25.90 1.07
N LYS A 31 -28.95 26.21 0.27
CA LYS A 31 -30.12 26.99 0.72
C LYS A 31 -31.22 26.13 1.31
N THR A 32 -31.36 24.89 0.83
CA THR A 32 -32.53 24.05 1.09
C THR A 32 -32.23 22.77 1.88
N ARG A 33 -30.94 22.49 2.12
CA ARG A 33 -30.47 21.37 2.93
C ARG A 33 -30.78 21.60 4.41
N ASP A 34 -31.16 20.55 5.13
CA ASP A 34 -31.18 20.56 6.59
C ASP A 34 -29.74 20.71 7.14
N THR A 35 -29.50 21.79 7.89
CA THR A 35 -28.20 22.14 8.46
C THR A 35 -27.92 21.51 9.83
N SER A 36 -28.77 20.58 10.28
CA SER A 36 -28.59 19.81 11.52
C SER A 36 -27.18 19.21 11.63
N ILE A 37 -26.60 18.78 10.49
CA ILE A 37 -25.18 18.42 10.35
C ILE A 37 -24.50 19.50 9.48
N SER A 38 -23.93 20.52 10.11
CA SER A 38 -23.28 21.67 9.42
C SER A 38 -21.76 21.66 9.50
N ASP A 39 -21.21 21.10 10.58
CA ASP A 39 -19.77 20.98 10.78
C ASP A 39 -19.44 19.58 11.29
N VAL A 40 -18.71 18.82 10.49
CA VAL A 40 -18.22 17.49 10.85
C VAL A 40 -16.78 17.52 11.40
N GLY A 41 -16.08 18.65 11.31
CA GLY A 41 -14.71 18.84 11.77
C GLY A 41 -14.56 18.79 13.29
N LYS A 42 -15.67 18.92 14.03
CA LYS A 42 -15.72 18.73 15.48
C LYS A 42 -15.67 17.27 15.94
N TYR A 43 -15.80 16.30 15.02
CA TYR A 43 -15.77 14.86 15.34
C TYR A 43 -14.43 14.25 14.95
N GLU A 44 -13.88 13.38 15.81
CA GLU A 44 -12.64 12.65 15.52
C GLU A 44 -12.84 11.58 14.43
N LYS A 45 -14.07 11.06 14.32
CA LYS A 45 -14.44 10.01 13.36
C LYS A 45 -15.88 10.21 12.87
N VAL A 46 -16.11 9.86 11.61
CA VAL A 46 -17.46 9.80 11.01
C VAL A 46 -17.69 8.38 10.51
N GLU A 47 -18.87 7.83 10.81
CA GLU A 47 -19.26 6.48 10.43
C GLU A 47 -20.57 6.45 9.64
N VAL A 48 -20.60 5.61 8.61
CA VAL A 48 -21.80 5.26 7.84
C VAL A 48 -21.85 3.75 7.65
N SER A 49 -23.04 3.18 7.80
CA SER A 49 -23.29 1.76 7.61
C SER A 49 -24.01 1.55 6.29
N VAL A 50 -23.53 0.61 5.47
CA VAL A 50 -24.15 0.28 4.18
C VAL A 50 -24.49 -1.20 4.16
N LEU A 51 -25.78 -1.50 4.05
CA LEU A 51 -26.31 -2.86 4.02
C LEU A 51 -26.84 -3.20 2.62
N LEU A 52 -26.26 -4.22 2.01
CA LEU A 52 -26.76 -4.81 0.77
C LEU A 52 -27.67 -6.00 1.10
N CYS A 53 -28.91 -5.99 0.63
CA CYS A 53 -29.92 -6.98 0.97
C CYS A 53 -30.75 -7.42 -0.26
N ASN A 54 -31.67 -8.37 -0.06
CA ASN A 54 -32.64 -8.80 -1.07
C ASN A 54 -33.96 -8.01 -0.94
N ASP A 55 -34.86 -8.17 -1.92
CA ASP A 55 -36.13 -7.45 -1.97
C ASP A 55 -37.02 -7.76 -0.76
N ASN A 56 -37.07 -9.02 -0.32
CA ASN A 56 -37.88 -9.45 0.82
C ASN A 56 -37.47 -8.70 2.11
N PHE A 57 -36.17 -8.56 2.34
CA PHE A 57 -35.65 -7.87 3.51
C PHE A 57 -36.00 -6.38 3.48
N ILE A 58 -35.75 -5.70 2.34
CA ILE A 58 -36.05 -4.27 2.25
C ILE A 58 -37.55 -3.98 2.23
N GLN A 59 -38.39 -4.87 1.70
CA GLN A 59 -39.84 -4.74 1.73
C GLN A 59 -40.37 -4.79 3.16
N ASN A 60 -39.87 -5.70 3.99
CA ASN A 60 -40.24 -5.77 5.41
C ASN A 60 -39.88 -4.46 6.12
N LEU A 61 -38.67 -3.93 5.91
CA LEU A 61 -38.25 -2.64 6.47
C LEU A 61 -39.10 -1.47 5.94
N ASN A 62 -39.42 -1.45 4.65
CA ASN A 62 -40.23 -0.40 4.03
C ASN A 62 -41.67 -0.42 4.56
N LYS A 63 -42.21 -1.62 4.84
CA LYS A 63 -43.52 -1.79 5.48
C LYS A 63 -43.48 -1.29 6.93
N GLU A 64 -42.49 -1.70 7.70
CA GLU A 64 -42.37 -1.36 9.12
C GLU A 64 -42.15 0.15 9.31
N TRP A 65 -41.29 0.77 8.51
CA TRP A 65 -40.85 2.15 8.76
C TRP A 65 -41.59 3.19 7.93
N ARG A 66 -42.12 2.83 6.76
CA ARG A 66 -42.85 3.74 5.87
C ARG A 66 -44.28 3.32 5.60
N GLY A 67 -44.75 2.20 6.15
CA GLY A 67 -46.09 1.66 5.90
C GLY A 67 -46.29 1.15 4.46
N LYS A 68 -45.21 0.95 3.69
CA LYS A 68 -45.27 0.56 2.26
C LYS A 68 -44.86 -0.89 2.06
N ASP A 69 -45.83 -1.76 1.80
CA ASP A 69 -45.62 -3.19 1.59
C ASP A 69 -45.16 -3.51 0.15
N CYS A 70 -44.01 -2.95 -0.23
CA CYS A 70 -43.33 -3.24 -1.49
C CYS A 70 -41.82 -3.03 -1.35
N ALA A 71 -41.03 -3.71 -2.18
CA ALA A 71 -39.59 -3.46 -2.25
C ALA A 71 -39.29 -2.05 -2.78
N THR A 72 -38.32 -1.38 -2.17
CA THR A 72 -37.77 -0.10 -2.65
C THR A 72 -36.30 -0.29 -3.03
N ASP A 73 -35.76 0.67 -3.77
CA ASP A 73 -34.35 0.68 -4.16
C ASP A 73 -33.40 0.94 -2.97
N MET A 74 -33.70 1.96 -2.16
CA MET A 74 -32.89 2.34 -1.02
C MET A 74 -33.69 2.98 0.13
N LEU A 75 -33.31 2.65 1.36
CA LEU A 75 -33.69 3.33 2.59
C LEU A 75 -32.46 4.00 3.20
N SER A 76 -32.61 5.23 3.69
CA SER A 76 -31.58 6.00 4.39
C SER A 76 -32.13 6.41 5.75
N VAL A 77 -31.36 6.16 6.80
CA VAL A 77 -31.82 6.22 8.19
C VAL A 77 -30.82 7.04 8.97
N SER A 78 -31.19 8.26 9.33
CA SER A 78 -30.30 9.09 10.14
C SER A 78 -30.23 8.54 11.56
N GLN A 79 -29.02 8.34 12.07
CA GLN A 79 -28.75 8.07 13.48
C GLN A 79 -28.20 9.30 14.20
N PHE A 80 -28.18 10.46 13.53
CA PHE A 80 -27.72 11.70 14.10
C PHE A 80 -28.66 12.17 15.21
N ILE A 81 -28.12 12.38 16.41
CA ILE A 81 -28.82 12.96 17.55
C ILE A 81 -28.25 14.37 17.77
N PRO A 82 -29.05 15.43 17.56
CA PRO A 82 -28.64 16.80 17.84
C PRO A 82 -28.15 16.95 19.28
N ASP A 83 -27.14 17.78 19.51
CA ASP A 83 -26.57 18.12 20.82
C ASP A 83 -25.91 16.96 21.59
N LEU A 84 -25.76 15.78 20.99
CA LEU A 84 -25.01 14.67 21.56
C LEU A 84 -23.50 14.87 21.35
N ASP A 85 -22.77 15.13 22.45
CA ASP A 85 -21.32 15.35 22.44
C ASP A 85 -20.56 14.01 22.55
N VAL A 86 -20.31 13.40 21.39
CA VAL A 86 -19.55 12.14 21.27
C VAL A 86 -18.42 12.32 20.25
N PRO A 87 -17.27 11.66 20.43
CA PRO A 87 -16.11 11.82 19.53
C PRO A 87 -16.35 11.25 18.13
N THR A 88 -17.35 10.38 17.96
CA THR A 88 -17.69 9.74 16.68
C THR A 88 -19.10 10.13 16.23
N LEU A 89 -19.21 10.73 15.05
CA LEU A 89 -20.49 11.01 14.38
C LEU A 89 -21.00 9.77 13.67
N MET A 90 -22.14 9.23 14.10
CA MET A 90 -22.86 8.19 13.38
C MET A 90 -23.87 8.82 12.42
N LEU A 91 -23.56 8.84 11.12
CA LEU A 91 -24.48 9.36 10.10
C LEU A 91 -25.73 8.48 9.99
N GLY A 92 -25.53 7.17 10.06
CA GLY A 92 -26.59 6.17 10.09
C GLY A 92 -26.48 5.12 8.99
N ASP A 93 -27.63 4.56 8.59
CA ASP A 93 -27.70 3.38 7.72
C ASP A 93 -28.20 3.71 6.31
N ILE A 94 -27.55 3.10 5.31
CA ILE A 94 -27.99 3.06 3.92
C ILE A 94 -28.28 1.60 3.56
N VAL A 95 -29.55 1.25 3.40
CA VAL A 95 -29.98 -0.11 3.07
C VAL A 95 -30.39 -0.15 1.60
N ILE A 96 -29.78 -1.03 0.81
CA ILE A 96 -29.98 -1.11 -0.65
C ILE A 96 -30.41 -2.54 -1.03
N SER A 97 -31.48 -2.67 -1.80
CA SER A 97 -31.81 -3.95 -2.44
C SER A 97 -30.97 -4.16 -3.69
N VAL A 98 -30.20 -5.24 -3.71
CA VAL A 98 -29.35 -5.58 -4.84
C VAL A 98 -30.18 -6.08 -6.04
N GLU A 99 -31.29 -6.74 -5.79
CA GLU A 99 -32.21 -7.24 -6.82
C GLU A 99 -32.92 -6.09 -7.51
N THR A 100 -33.41 -5.11 -6.74
CA THR A 100 -34.01 -3.88 -7.29
C THR A 100 -32.96 -3.06 -8.03
N ALA A 101 -31.76 -2.89 -7.48
CA ALA A 101 -30.67 -2.19 -8.16
C ALA A 101 -30.28 -2.88 -9.48
N ALA A 102 -30.26 -4.22 -9.53
CA ALA A 102 -29.95 -4.95 -10.76
C ALA A 102 -31.01 -4.70 -11.85
N ARG A 103 -32.30 -4.72 -11.50
CA ARG A 103 -33.39 -4.41 -12.45
C ARG A 103 -33.33 -2.97 -12.95
N GLN A 104 -33.01 -2.02 -12.07
CA GLN A 104 -32.84 -0.61 -12.46
C GLN A 104 -31.64 -0.40 -13.36
N ALA A 105 -30.52 -1.07 -13.05
CA ALA A 105 -29.31 -1.03 -13.85
C ALA A 105 -29.57 -1.51 -15.29
N GLU A 106 -30.29 -2.62 -15.43
CA GLU A 106 -30.71 -3.14 -16.73
C GLU A 106 -31.63 -2.17 -17.46
N ALA A 107 -32.68 -1.65 -16.80
CA ALA A 107 -33.63 -0.73 -17.39
C ALA A 107 -33.01 0.61 -17.85
N ARG A 108 -31.93 1.05 -17.19
CA ARG A 108 -31.22 2.30 -17.49
C ARG A 108 -29.99 2.11 -18.37
N GLY A 109 -29.63 0.87 -18.70
CA GLY A 109 -28.51 0.57 -19.59
C GLY A 109 -27.12 0.86 -18.99
N HIS A 110 -26.95 0.65 -17.68
CA HIS A 110 -25.67 0.78 -16.97
C HIS A 110 -25.43 -0.42 -16.04
N THR A 111 -24.24 -0.50 -15.43
CA THR A 111 -23.87 -1.68 -14.63
C THR A 111 -24.51 -1.67 -13.24
N LEU A 112 -24.67 -2.85 -12.63
CA LEU A 112 -25.09 -2.96 -11.22
C LEU A 112 -24.21 -2.12 -10.29
N LEU A 113 -22.91 -2.07 -10.57
CA LEU A 113 -21.97 -1.27 -9.79
C LEU A 113 -22.28 0.24 -9.89
N ASP A 114 -22.65 0.72 -11.08
CA ASP A 114 -22.99 2.12 -11.30
C ASP A 114 -24.31 2.50 -10.62
N GLU A 115 -25.30 1.60 -10.64
CA GLU A 115 -26.54 1.81 -9.90
C GLU A 115 -26.28 1.82 -8.38
N LEU A 116 -25.49 0.88 -7.86
CA LEU A 116 -25.13 0.85 -6.44
C LEU A 116 -24.36 2.10 -6.00
N ARG A 117 -23.42 2.61 -6.82
CA ARG A 117 -22.76 3.91 -6.57
C ARG A 117 -23.77 5.04 -6.46
N THR A 118 -24.73 5.07 -7.38
CA THR A 118 -25.79 6.08 -7.43
C THR A 118 -26.65 6.03 -6.16
N LEU A 119 -27.07 4.83 -5.76
CA LEU A 119 -27.89 4.63 -4.55
C LEU A 119 -27.13 4.96 -3.26
N VAL A 120 -25.84 4.63 -3.17
CA VAL A 120 -24.98 5.00 -2.03
C VAL A 120 -24.84 6.51 -1.92
N VAL A 121 -24.48 7.20 -3.01
CA VAL A 121 -24.32 8.67 -3.00
C VAL A 121 -25.63 9.35 -2.63
N ARG A 122 -26.74 8.90 -3.19
CA ARG A 122 -28.07 9.41 -2.86
C ARG A 122 -28.43 9.17 -1.39
N GLY A 123 -28.10 8.00 -0.85
CA GLY A 123 -28.31 7.67 0.56
C GLY A 123 -27.51 8.58 1.48
N LEU A 124 -26.24 8.78 1.16
CA LEU A 124 -25.34 9.66 1.90
C LEU A 124 -25.84 11.11 1.90
N LEU A 125 -26.24 11.65 0.75
CA LEU A 125 -26.80 13.01 0.68
C LEU A 125 -28.06 13.15 1.53
N ARG A 126 -28.94 12.13 1.57
CA ARG A 126 -30.08 12.13 2.49
C ARG A 126 -29.68 12.14 3.97
N LEU A 127 -28.66 11.37 4.35
CA LEU A 127 -28.13 11.39 5.72
C LEU A 127 -27.52 12.75 6.08
N LEU A 128 -26.98 13.48 5.10
CA LEU A 128 -26.47 14.83 5.24
C LEU A 128 -27.56 15.91 5.10
N GLY A 129 -28.85 15.55 5.15
CA GLY A 129 -29.94 16.52 5.18
C GLY A 129 -30.39 17.06 3.82
N PHE A 130 -29.96 16.47 2.70
CA PHE A 130 -30.54 16.80 1.39
C PHE A 130 -31.84 16.04 1.19
N ASP A 131 -32.93 16.76 0.96
CA ASP A 131 -34.23 16.16 0.62
C ASP A 131 -34.86 16.82 -0.62
N ARG A 132 -34.88 16.04 -1.70
CA ARG A 132 -35.49 16.42 -2.98
C ARG A 132 -37.02 16.57 -2.94
N GLN A 133 -37.70 16.20 -1.85
CA GLN A 133 -39.15 16.36 -1.72
C GLN A 133 -39.57 17.73 -1.17
N ILE A 134 -38.61 18.55 -0.70
CA ILE A 134 -38.88 19.86 -0.09
C ILE A 134 -39.31 20.88 -1.15
N SER A 135 -38.57 20.97 -2.27
CA SER A 135 -38.84 21.89 -3.37
C SER A 135 -38.06 21.50 -4.63
N ASP A 136 -38.42 22.08 -5.78
CA ASP A 136 -37.65 21.91 -7.03
C ASP A 136 -36.21 22.44 -6.89
N GLU A 137 -36.02 23.48 -6.09
CA GLU A 137 -34.70 24.02 -5.74
C GLU A 137 -33.88 23.02 -4.94
N ALA A 138 -34.49 22.33 -3.97
CA ALA A 138 -33.83 21.26 -3.21
C ALA A 138 -33.50 20.04 -4.05
N ALA A 139 -34.36 19.70 -5.00
CA ALA A 139 -34.09 18.65 -5.97
C ALA A 139 -32.88 19.00 -6.85
N MET A 140 -32.78 20.24 -7.33
CA MET A 140 -31.66 20.72 -8.14
C MET A 140 -30.34 20.78 -7.35
N GLU A 141 -30.37 21.28 -6.10
CA GLU A 141 -29.19 21.29 -5.21
C GLU A 141 -28.67 19.87 -4.97
N MET A 142 -29.57 18.95 -4.60
CA MET A 142 -29.21 17.55 -4.37
C MET A 142 -28.69 16.88 -5.65
N GLU A 143 -29.30 17.14 -6.81
CA GLU A 143 -28.85 16.55 -8.08
C GLU A 143 -27.46 17.05 -8.49
N LYS A 144 -27.18 18.35 -8.27
CA LYS A 144 -25.86 18.93 -8.53
C LYS A 144 -24.79 18.25 -7.67
N GLU A 145 -25.05 18.05 -6.39
CA GLU A 145 -24.13 17.35 -5.49
C GLU A 145 -24.01 15.86 -5.82
N GLU A 146 -25.12 15.18 -6.13
CA GLU A 146 -25.12 13.79 -6.57
C GLU A 146 -24.22 13.64 -7.81
N LEU A 147 -24.33 14.54 -8.78
CA LEU A 147 -23.48 14.57 -9.97
C LEU A 147 -22.01 14.88 -9.66
N LEU A 148 -21.72 15.80 -8.74
CA LEU A 148 -20.35 16.14 -8.35
C LEU A 148 -19.66 14.93 -7.71
N ILE A 149 -20.31 14.30 -6.74
CA ILE A 149 -19.77 13.11 -6.07
C ILE A 149 -19.67 11.95 -7.05
N LEU A 150 -20.68 11.70 -7.88
CA LEU A 150 -20.65 10.62 -8.87
C LEU A 150 -19.58 10.84 -9.95
N LYS A 151 -19.33 12.08 -10.39
CA LYS A 151 -18.22 12.41 -11.29
C LYS A 151 -16.88 12.08 -10.65
N SER A 152 -16.70 12.44 -9.38
CA SER A 152 -15.49 12.12 -8.61
C SER A 152 -15.33 10.60 -8.36
N LEU A 153 -16.44 9.87 -8.24
CA LEU A 153 -16.49 8.40 -8.20
C LEU A 153 -16.48 7.74 -9.58
N ARG A 154 -16.26 8.51 -10.65
CA ARG A 154 -15.98 8.00 -12.00
C ARG A 154 -17.19 7.32 -12.67
N TRP A 155 -18.40 7.77 -12.37
CA TRP A 155 -19.66 7.31 -12.99
C TRP A 155 -19.77 7.75 -14.46
N LYS A 156 -20.23 6.86 -15.35
CA LYS A 156 -20.34 7.09 -16.82
C LYS A 156 -21.76 6.90 -17.38
N GLY A 157 -22.79 6.78 -16.53
CA GLY A 157 -24.16 6.52 -16.99
C GLY A 157 -24.79 7.70 -17.73
N LYS A 158 -25.85 7.44 -18.50
CA LYS A 158 -26.77 8.47 -19.02
C LYS A 158 -28.05 8.46 -18.18
N GLY A 159 -28.48 9.64 -17.75
CA GLY A 159 -29.82 9.86 -17.18
C GLY A 159 -29.92 9.63 -15.67
N LEU A 160 -29.96 10.73 -14.91
CA LEU A 160 -30.53 10.75 -13.56
C LEU A 160 -31.94 11.37 -13.51
N ALA A 161 -32.38 12.03 -14.59
CA ALA A 161 -33.71 12.62 -14.69
C ALA A 161 -34.54 11.94 -15.79
N LYS A 162 -35.64 11.28 -15.41
CA LYS A 162 -36.85 11.34 -16.24
C LYS A 162 -37.56 12.64 -15.86
N ASN A 163 -37.73 13.51 -16.86
CA ASN A 163 -38.39 14.82 -16.85
C ASN A 163 -37.49 16.04 -16.57
N ALA A 164 -36.69 16.44 -17.56
CA ALA A 164 -36.31 17.84 -17.77
C ALA A 164 -36.23 18.13 -19.28
N PRO A 165 -36.60 19.32 -19.78
CA PRO A 165 -36.73 19.60 -21.20
C PRO A 165 -35.37 19.59 -21.91
N ASP A 166 -35.38 19.08 -23.14
CA ASP A 166 -34.26 18.97 -24.04
C ASP A 166 -33.66 20.35 -24.38
N LEU A 167 -32.49 20.66 -23.82
CA LEU A 167 -31.71 21.87 -24.15
C LEU A 167 -30.75 21.66 -25.33
N SER A 168 -30.92 20.61 -26.14
CA SER A 168 -30.15 20.41 -27.37
C SER A 168 -30.71 21.19 -28.59
N LYS A 169 -30.87 22.50 -28.45
CA LYS A 169 -30.97 23.40 -29.62
C LYS A 169 -29.95 24.54 -29.50
N PRO A 170 -29.08 24.73 -30.51
CA PRO A 170 -28.17 25.86 -30.55
C PRO A 170 -28.95 27.10 -30.98
N ASN A 171 -29.19 28.04 -30.07
CA ASN A 171 -29.51 29.41 -30.46
C ASN A 171 -28.21 30.09 -30.89
N THR A 172 -28.07 30.23 -32.20
CA THR A 172 -27.13 31.15 -32.86
C THR A 172 -27.49 32.58 -32.51
N GLU A 173 -26.72 33.23 -31.64
CA GLU A 173 -26.53 34.67 -31.67
C GLU A 173 -25.04 34.98 -31.47
N THR A 174 -24.48 35.55 -32.53
CA THR A 174 -23.14 36.09 -32.68
C THR A 174 -22.92 37.28 -31.77
N LEU A 175 -21.76 37.37 -31.12
CA LEU A 175 -21.05 38.63 -30.87
C LEU A 175 -19.56 38.34 -30.58
N ASP A 176 -18.73 39.05 -31.33
CA ASP A 176 -17.27 39.01 -31.40
C ASP A 176 -16.54 39.23 -30.07
N GLY A 177 -15.29 38.70 -30.00
CA GLY A 177 -14.20 39.40 -29.32
C GLY A 177 -13.39 38.62 -28.29
N GLN A 178 -12.31 38.00 -28.75
CA GLN A 178 -11.02 37.79 -28.05
C GLN A 178 -11.02 37.33 -26.58
N VAL A 179 -10.74 36.05 -26.32
CA VAL A 179 -9.72 35.64 -25.34
C VAL A 179 -8.99 34.39 -25.86
N THR A 180 -7.69 34.40 -25.63
CA THR A 180 -6.59 33.61 -26.17
C THR A 180 -6.65 32.09 -26.02
N ASN A 181 -6.08 31.43 -27.04
CA ASN A 181 -5.64 30.03 -27.06
C ASN A 181 -4.80 29.65 -25.83
N SER A 182 -5.40 28.95 -24.87
CA SER A 182 -4.68 28.11 -23.92
C SER A 182 -5.66 27.13 -23.30
N LEU A 183 -5.69 25.89 -23.81
CA LEU A 183 -6.24 24.64 -23.23
C LEU A 183 -6.69 23.68 -24.35
N LYS A 184 -5.79 23.36 -25.29
CA LYS A 184 -5.91 22.17 -26.15
C LYS A 184 -4.73 21.25 -25.90
N ARG A 185 -4.88 20.40 -24.88
CA ARG A 185 -4.34 19.02 -24.74
C ARG A 185 -4.49 18.61 -23.26
N ALA A 186 -5.68 18.16 -22.88
CA ALA A 186 -5.84 17.34 -21.67
C ALA A 186 -6.57 16.07 -22.12
N GLY A 187 -5.79 14.98 -22.20
CA GLY A 187 -6.24 13.69 -22.68
C GLY A 187 -7.31 13.06 -21.79
N SER A 188 -8.07 12.17 -22.43
CA SER A 188 -9.04 11.24 -21.86
C SER A 188 -8.58 10.63 -20.51
N LEU A 189 -9.28 10.95 -19.42
CA LEU A 189 -9.01 10.42 -18.09
C LEU A 189 -9.54 8.98 -17.96
N ARG A 190 -8.62 8.00 -18.10
CA ARG A 190 -8.82 6.58 -17.81
C ARG A 190 -9.04 6.36 -16.31
N PHE A 191 -9.97 5.49 -15.96
CA PHE A 191 -10.28 5.15 -14.58
C PHE A 191 -9.43 3.97 -14.10
N TYR A 192 -8.36 4.32 -13.39
CA TYR A 192 -7.40 3.43 -12.79
C TYR A 192 -7.99 2.58 -11.64
N ARG A 193 -8.00 1.25 -11.83
CA ARG A 193 -7.98 0.24 -10.76
C ARG A 193 -6.50 -0.09 -10.57
N PRO A 194 -5.92 -0.04 -9.36
CA PRO A 194 -4.57 -0.53 -9.14
C PRO A 194 -4.40 -1.90 -9.75
N LYS A 195 -3.53 -1.97 -10.76
CA LYS A 195 -3.12 -3.22 -11.40
C LYS A 195 -2.58 -4.19 -10.35
N PHE A 196 -1.97 -3.64 -9.30
CA PHE A 196 -1.38 -4.37 -8.18
C PHE A 196 -2.00 -3.91 -6.86
N LYS A 197 -2.20 -4.86 -5.93
CA LYS A 197 -2.57 -4.59 -4.54
C LYS A 197 -1.34 -4.38 -3.65
N TYR A 198 -0.20 -4.97 -4.03
CA TYR A 198 1.05 -4.91 -3.28
C TYR A 198 2.22 -4.53 -4.18
N ILE A 199 3.10 -3.70 -3.66
CA ILE A 199 4.43 -3.45 -4.21
C ILE A 199 5.44 -3.91 -3.17
N PHE A 200 6.26 -4.89 -3.54
CA PHE A 200 7.45 -5.26 -2.79
C PHE A 200 8.64 -4.47 -3.31
N CYS A 201 9.31 -3.74 -2.43
CA CYS A 201 10.39 -2.85 -2.81
C CYS A 201 11.63 -3.20 -2.01
N ASP A 202 12.72 -3.46 -2.72
CA ASP A 202 14.05 -3.47 -2.14
C ASP A 202 14.50 -2.07 -1.69
N MET A 203 15.54 -2.01 -0.85
CA MET A 203 16.12 -0.77 -0.33
C MET A 203 17.44 -0.39 -1.01
N ASP A 204 18.55 -1.01 -0.64
CA ASP A 204 19.90 -0.61 -1.07
C ASP A 204 20.12 -0.92 -2.55
N GLY A 205 20.38 0.10 -3.37
CA GLY A 205 20.49 -0.09 -4.82
C GLY A 205 19.15 -0.03 -5.57
N THR A 206 18.03 0.09 -4.82
CA THR A 206 16.68 0.21 -5.38
C THR A 206 15.97 1.48 -4.92
N LEU A 207 15.44 1.51 -3.68
CA LEU A 207 14.77 2.67 -3.12
C LEU A 207 15.77 3.75 -2.65
N LEU A 208 16.90 3.30 -2.13
CA LEU A 208 18.03 4.12 -1.73
C LEU A 208 18.97 4.33 -2.93
N ASN A 209 19.30 5.60 -3.17
CA ASN A 209 20.27 5.98 -4.19
C ASN A 209 21.72 5.60 -3.77
N SER A 210 22.70 5.92 -4.61
CA SER A 210 24.13 5.66 -4.34
C SER A 210 24.69 6.36 -3.08
N LYS A 211 23.94 7.31 -2.51
CA LYS A 211 24.26 8.01 -1.26
C LYS A 211 23.48 7.47 -0.06
N SER A 212 22.84 6.30 -0.18
CA SER A 212 22.00 5.68 0.85
C SER A 212 20.81 6.57 1.27
N GLN A 213 20.26 7.36 0.35
CA GLN A 213 19.16 8.29 0.61
C GLN A 213 17.93 7.98 -0.23
N VAL A 214 16.75 8.18 0.34
CA VAL A 214 15.50 8.20 -0.43
C VAL A 214 15.30 9.60 -1.00
N THR A 215 15.08 9.69 -2.30
CA THR A 215 14.78 10.96 -2.97
C THR A 215 13.34 11.40 -2.66
N ALA A 216 13.08 12.70 -2.73
CA ALA A 216 11.72 13.23 -2.55
C ALA A 216 10.72 12.63 -3.56
N ARG A 217 11.18 12.34 -4.77
CA ARG A 217 10.36 11.76 -5.83
C ARG A 217 9.98 10.30 -5.54
N ASN A 218 10.92 9.47 -5.10
CA ASN A 218 10.62 8.12 -4.64
C ASN A 218 9.65 8.14 -3.46
N ALA A 219 9.86 9.04 -2.49
CA ALA A 219 8.96 9.17 -1.35
C ALA A 219 7.53 9.56 -1.75
N GLU A 220 7.38 10.52 -2.66
CA GLU A 220 6.06 10.94 -3.14
C GLU A 220 5.36 9.84 -3.92
N ALA A 221 6.06 9.12 -4.79
CA ALA A 221 5.50 8.00 -5.54
C ALA A 221 4.97 6.90 -4.61
N LEU A 222 5.68 6.59 -3.52
CA LEU A 222 5.24 5.60 -2.52
C LEU A 222 4.02 6.10 -1.73
N LYS A 223 4.00 7.37 -1.32
CA LYS A 223 2.85 8.01 -0.65
C LYS A 223 1.62 8.00 -1.55
N GLU A 224 1.80 8.29 -2.84
CA GLU A 224 0.75 8.29 -3.84
C GLU A 224 0.24 6.88 -4.16
N ALA A 225 1.12 5.89 -4.29
CA ALA A 225 0.71 4.49 -4.45
C ALA A 225 -0.17 4.03 -3.29
N ARG A 226 0.23 4.40 -2.06
CA ARG A 226 -0.54 4.10 -0.85
C ARG A 226 -1.87 4.83 -0.80
N SER A 227 -1.92 6.11 -1.17
CA SER A 227 -3.19 6.88 -1.22
C SER A 227 -4.17 6.30 -2.24
N ARG A 228 -3.65 5.59 -3.25
CA ARG A 228 -4.43 4.86 -4.27
C ARG A 228 -4.77 3.42 -3.87
N GLY A 229 -4.46 3.02 -2.63
CA GLY A 229 -4.83 1.72 -2.06
C GLY A 229 -3.85 0.58 -2.34
N VAL A 230 -2.64 0.89 -2.81
CA VAL A 230 -1.56 -0.10 -2.97
C VAL A 230 -0.78 -0.22 -1.66
N ASN A 231 -0.62 -1.43 -1.15
CA ASN A 231 0.19 -1.69 0.03
C ASN A 231 1.66 -1.79 -0.37
N ILE A 232 2.51 -0.99 0.27
CA ILE A 232 3.96 -1.06 0.07
C ILE A 232 4.55 -1.97 1.15
N VAL A 233 5.39 -2.91 0.75
CA VAL A 233 6.11 -3.82 1.66
C VAL A 233 7.59 -3.75 1.35
N ILE A 234 8.40 -3.47 2.37
CA ILE A 234 9.85 -3.46 2.24
C ILE A 234 10.37 -4.90 2.26
N ALA A 235 11.25 -5.24 1.32
CA ALA A 235 11.97 -6.51 1.26
C ALA A 235 13.47 -6.28 1.16
N THR A 236 14.19 -6.38 2.29
CA THR A 236 15.57 -5.90 2.41
C THR A 236 16.51 -6.90 3.07
N GLY A 237 17.81 -6.77 2.78
CA GLY A 237 18.89 -7.44 3.50
C GLY A 237 19.17 -6.85 4.89
N LYS A 238 18.64 -5.66 5.17
CA LYS A 238 18.81 -4.93 6.43
C LYS A 238 18.00 -5.52 7.58
N THR A 239 18.39 -5.17 8.81
CA THR A 239 17.50 -5.33 9.98
C THR A 239 16.28 -4.40 9.88
N ARG A 240 15.23 -4.70 10.64
CA ARG A 240 14.03 -3.86 10.69
C ARG A 240 14.32 -2.46 11.26
N PRO A 241 15.07 -2.28 12.36
CA PRO A 241 15.45 -0.96 12.84
C PRO A 241 16.20 -0.13 11.80
N ALA A 242 17.13 -0.76 11.07
CA ALA A 242 17.89 -0.07 10.02
C ALA A 242 17.01 0.41 8.87
N ALA A 243 16.04 -0.42 8.46
CA ALA A 243 15.05 -0.02 7.46
C ALA A 243 14.16 1.14 7.95
N ILE A 244 13.76 1.11 9.22
CA ILE A 244 12.97 2.18 9.85
C ILE A 244 13.77 3.48 9.92
N ASP A 245 15.03 3.43 10.35
CA ASP A 245 15.90 4.60 10.48
C ASP A 245 16.17 5.25 9.12
N ALA A 246 16.52 4.45 8.11
CA ALA A 246 16.75 4.93 6.74
C ALA A 246 15.51 5.64 6.14
N LEU A 247 14.30 5.21 6.49
CA LEU A 247 13.04 5.78 6.00
C LEU A 247 12.47 6.89 6.89
N ASN A 248 13.01 7.06 8.10
CA ASN A 248 12.58 8.11 9.04
C ASN A 248 12.87 9.52 8.51
N MET A 249 14.01 9.68 7.83
CA MET A 249 14.47 10.97 7.30
C MET A 249 13.51 11.59 6.26
N VAL A 250 12.60 10.80 5.68
CA VAL A 250 11.64 11.23 4.63
C VAL A 250 10.18 11.03 5.03
N ASP A 251 9.90 10.83 6.32
CA ASP A 251 8.53 10.63 6.84
C ASP A 251 7.82 9.45 6.15
N LEU A 252 8.58 8.37 5.91
CA LEU A 252 8.10 7.09 5.41
C LEU A 252 8.15 5.99 6.49
N SER A 253 8.58 6.31 7.71
CA SER A 253 8.55 5.40 8.84
C SER A 253 7.41 5.73 9.82
N GLY A 254 7.13 4.83 10.76
CA GLY A 254 6.14 5.05 11.83
C GLY A 254 4.70 4.72 11.43
N ARG A 255 3.74 5.15 12.26
CA ARG A 255 2.33 4.71 12.16
C ARG A 255 1.66 5.02 10.82
N ASN A 256 2.09 6.12 10.18
CA ASN A 256 1.61 6.56 8.87
C ASN A 256 2.67 6.34 7.78
N GLY A 257 3.72 5.57 8.06
CA GLY A 257 4.79 5.22 7.13
C GLY A 257 4.50 3.96 6.32
N ILE A 258 5.47 3.53 5.50
CA ILE A 258 5.48 2.24 4.81
C ILE A 258 6.23 1.17 5.62
N VAL A 259 7.06 1.60 6.58
CA VAL A 259 7.77 0.71 7.50
C VAL A 259 7.60 1.17 8.96
N SER A 260 7.34 0.24 9.86
CA SER A 260 7.31 0.47 11.31
C SER A 260 7.36 -0.85 12.06
N GLU A 261 7.40 -0.78 13.39
CA GLU A 261 7.25 -1.96 14.26
C GLU A 261 5.92 -2.71 14.08
N SER A 262 4.93 -2.09 13.44
CA SER A 262 3.61 -2.68 13.19
C SER A 262 3.34 -2.97 11.71
N SER A 263 4.26 -2.62 10.80
CA SER A 263 4.09 -2.90 9.37
C SER A 263 4.53 -4.33 9.03
N PRO A 264 3.92 -4.96 8.01
CA PRO A 264 4.51 -6.14 7.40
C PRO A 264 5.85 -5.80 6.73
N GLY A 265 6.71 -6.79 6.54
CA GLY A 265 8.02 -6.62 5.92
C GLY A 265 8.84 -7.89 5.88
N ILE A 266 9.80 -7.91 4.95
CA ILE A 266 10.79 -8.97 4.80
C ILE A 266 12.15 -8.36 5.11
N PHE A 267 12.82 -8.91 6.11
CA PHE A 267 14.09 -8.40 6.61
C PHE A 267 15.14 -9.50 6.65
N LEU A 268 16.41 -9.09 6.76
CA LEU A 268 17.54 -9.99 6.72
C LEU A 268 17.44 -10.98 5.55
N GLN A 269 17.07 -10.46 4.36
CA GLN A 269 17.06 -11.22 3.11
C GLN A 269 16.06 -12.40 3.09
N GLY A 270 14.95 -12.30 3.83
CA GLY A 270 13.95 -13.36 3.92
C GLY A 270 13.99 -14.17 5.21
N LEU A 271 15.01 -13.96 6.05
CA LEU A 271 15.21 -14.70 7.28
C LEU A 271 14.25 -14.30 8.39
N LEU A 272 13.69 -13.10 8.32
CA LEU A 272 12.64 -12.62 9.20
C LEU A 272 11.50 -12.06 8.36
N VAL A 273 10.29 -12.56 8.62
CA VAL A 273 9.08 -12.07 7.96
C VAL A 273 8.07 -11.64 9.00
N TYR A 274 7.60 -10.41 8.88
CA TYR A 274 6.55 -9.85 9.71
C TYR A 274 5.27 -9.66 8.89
N GLY A 275 4.15 -10.10 9.45
CA GLY A 275 2.81 -9.95 8.91
C GLY A 275 2.10 -8.69 9.41
N LEU A 276 0.77 -8.71 9.32
CA LEU A 276 -0.06 -7.60 9.80
C LEU A 276 0.18 -7.30 11.28
N LYS A 277 0.13 -6.02 11.64
CA LYS A 277 0.39 -5.52 13.00
C LYS A 277 1.78 -5.88 13.54
N GLY A 278 2.74 -6.16 12.66
CA GLY A 278 4.12 -6.44 13.03
C GLY A 278 4.32 -7.79 13.72
N ARG A 279 3.39 -8.74 13.53
CA ARG A 279 3.55 -10.09 14.05
C ARG A 279 4.66 -10.81 13.29
N GLU A 280 5.65 -11.33 13.99
CA GLU A 280 6.60 -12.27 13.39
C GLU A 280 5.86 -13.55 12.96
N ILE A 281 5.94 -13.88 11.67
CA ILE A 281 5.30 -15.07 11.09
C ILE A 281 6.30 -16.10 10.62
N TYR A 282 7.57 -15.72 10.44
CA TYR A 282 8.65 -16.61 10.07
C TYR A 282 10.00 -16.09 10.56
N ARG A 283 10.83 -17.05 10.97
CA ARG A 283 12.22 -16.86 11.38
C ARG A 283 13.03 -18.07 10.90
N ASN A 284 14.20 -17.81 10.33
CA ASN A 284 15.18 -18.85 10.02
C ASN A 284 16.55 -18.48 10.60
N THR A 285 17.21 -19.45 11.23
CA THR A 285 18.43 -19.23 11.99
C THR A 285 19.56 -20.09 11.45
N LEU A 286 20.78 -19.57 11.52
CA LEU A 286 21.98 -20.30 11.18
C LEU A 286 22.21 -21.42 12.17
N ASN A 287 22.74 -22.53 11.64
CA ASN A 287 23.25 -23.61 12.45
C ASN A 287 24.33 -23.09 13.44
N GLN A 288 24.22 -23.47 14.72
CA GLN A 288 25.08 -22.94 15.77
C GLN A 288 26.55 -23.34 15.59
N GLU A 289 26.83 -24.53 15.04
CA GLU A 289 28.19 -24.96 14.74
C GLU A 289 28.83 -24.07 13.66
N VAL A 290 28.08 -23.74 12.60
CA VAL A 290 28.55 -22.77 11.57
C VAL A 290 28.84 -21.41 12.22
N CYS A 291 27.96 -20.93 13.10
CA CYS A 291 28.20 -19.67 13.80
C CYS A 291 29.48 -19.70 14.63
N ARG A 292 29.68 -20.78 15.39
CA ARG A 292 30.88 -20.97 16.22
C ARG A 292 32.15 -21.00 15.37
N GLU A 293 32.16 -21.78 14.29
CA GLU A 293 33.27 -21.87 13.34
C GLU A 293 33.63 -20.48 12.78
N ALA A 294 32.62 -19.69 12.39
CA ALA A 294 32.82 -18.36 11.84
C ALA A 294 33.40 -17.37 12.85
N PHE A 295 32.91 -17.38 14.09
CA PHE A 295 33.48 -16.54 15.15
C PHE A 295 34.91 -16.92 15.50
N LEU A 296 35.24 -18.22 15.56
CA LEU A 296 36.60 -18.68 15.80
C LEU A 296 37.54 -18.24 14.67
N TYR A 297 37.11 -18.40 13.42
CA TYR A 297 37.86 -17.93 12.25
C TYR A 297 38.07 -16.41 12.27
N SER A 298 37.03 -15.63 12.60
CA SER A 298 37.11 -14.18 12.76
C SER A 298 38.17 -13.77 13.79
N LEU A 299 38.20 -14.42 14.96
CA LEU A 299 39.17 -14.15 16.02
C LEU A 299 40.60 -14.54 15.62
N GLU A 300 40.77 -15.72 15.03
CA GLU A 300 42.07 -16.24 14.62
C GLU A 300 42.73 -15.34 13.56
N HIS A 301 41.96 -14.98 12.54
CA HIS A 301 42.46 -14.19 11.41
C HIS A 301 42.31 -12.68 11.61
N LYS A 302 41.70 -12.24 12.72
CA LYS A 302 41.38 -10.83 13.02
C LYS A 302 40.57 -10.17 11.92
N ILE A 303 39.62 -10.92 11.34
CA ILE A 303 38.74 -10.43 10.28
C ILE A 303 37.41 -10.03 10.93
N PRO A 304 36.96 -8.77 10.77
CA PRO A 304 35.69 -8.30 11.31
C PRO A 304 34.52 -9.20 10.91
N LEU A 305 33.71 -9.58 11.89
CA LEU A 305 32.50 -10.37 11.71
C LEU A 305 31.37 -9.74 12.52
N VAL A 306 30.22 -9.56 11.91
CA VAL A 306 29.01 -9.09 12.57
C VAL A 306 27.92 -10.14 12.47
N ALA A 307 27.33 -10.48 13.62
CA ALA A 307 26.21 -11.40 13.72
C ALA A 307 24.91 -10.66 13.94
N PHE A 308 23.88 -11.08 13.22
CA PHE A 308 22.56 -10.49 13.25
C PHE A 308 21.62 -11.41 14.01
N SER A 309 20.94 -10.86 15.00
CA SER A 309 19.97 -11.54 15.86
C SER A 309 18.73 -10.64 16.02
N GLN A 310 17.72 -10.85 15.18
CA GLN A 310 16.54 -9.99 15.08
C GLN A 310 16.94 -8.51 14.85
N ASP A 311 16.69 -7.66 15.83
CA ASP A 311 16.91 -6.22 15.81
C ASP A 311 18.27 -5.81 16.39
N ARG A 312 19.15 -6.79 16.66
CA ARG A 312 20.44 -6.58 17.32
C ARG A 312 21.59 -7.13 16.47
N CYS A 313 22.74 -6.46 16.59
CA CYS A 313 24.00 -6.89 15.99
C CYS A 313 25.03 -7.19 17.07
N PHE A 314 25.90 -8.16 16.82
CA PHE A 314 26.97 -8.56 17.75
C PHE A 314 28.30 -8.71 17.02
N SER A 315 29.40 -8.40 17.70
CA SER A 315 30.75 -8.70 17.23
C SER A 315 31.65 -9.12 18.40
N MET A 316 32.76 -9.80 18.11
CA MET A 316 33.70 -10.22 19.16
C MET A 316 34.72 -9.15 19.54
N PHE A 317 34.90 -8.13 18.69
CA PHE A 317 35.85 -7.06 18.92
C PHE A 317 35.46 -5.78 18.17
N GLU A 318 35.93 -4.65 18.68
CA GLU A 318 35.77 -3.35 18.02
C GLU A 318 36.62 -3.28 16.75
N HIS A 319 36.04 -2.72 15.69
CA HIS A 319 36.75 -2.47 14.45
C HIS A 319 36.03 -1.38 13.64
N PRO A 320 36.75 -0.45 12.97
CA PRO A 320 36.12 0.61 12.17
C PRO A 320 35.15 0.08 11.09
N LEU A 321 35.45 -1.08 10.50
CA LEU A 321 34.56 -1.74 9.55
C LEU A 321 33.27 -2.28 10.19
N VAL A 322 33.29 -2.67 11.47
CA VAL A 322 32.06 -3.05 12.19
C VAL A 322 31.18 -1.82 12.40
N ASP A 323 31.78 -0.70 12.85
CA ASP A 323 31.06 0.56 13.04
C ASP A 323 30.50 1.11 11.73
N SER A 324 31.16 0.85 10.59
CA SER A 324 30.67 1.28 9.28
C SER A 324 29.29 0.73 8.90
N LEU A 325 28.89 -0.45 9.41
CA LEU A 325 27.53 -0.96 9.20
C LEU A 325 26.48 -0.07 9.88
N HIS A 326 26.81 0.48 11.05
CA HIS A 326 25.94 1.42 11.74
C HIS A 326 25.92 2.77 11.03
N ASP A 327 27.10 3.34 10.79
CA ASP A 327 27.23 4.73 10.32
C ASP A 327 26.79 4.91 8.86
N VAL A 328 26.97 3.89 8.01
CA VAL A 328 26.69 3.97 6.56
C VAL A 328 25.41 3.24 6.17
N TYR A 329 25.14 2.09 6.80
CA TYR A 329 24.03 1.20 6.42
C TYR A 329 22.86 1.22 7.41
N HIS A 330 22.94 2.07 8.45
CA HIS A 330 21.93 2.26 9.51
C HIS A 330 21.71 1.02 10.39
N GLU A 331 22.60 0.02 10.34
CA GLU A 331 22.44 -1.17 11.17
C GLU A 331 22.55 -0.82 12.67
N PRO A 332 21.89 -1.58 13.56
CA PRO A 332 22.09 -1.43 14.99
C PRO A 332 23.57 -1.50 15.33
N LYS A 333 24.04 -0.59 16.20
CA LYS A 333 25.43 -0.61 16.66
C LYS A 333 25.74 -1.98 17.26
N ALA A 334 26.79 -2.63 16.73
CA ALA A 334 27.16 -3.96 17.16
C ALA A 334 27.59 -3.97 18.63
N GLU A 335 26.97 -4.85 19.41
CA GLU A 335 27.34 -5.09 20.79
C GLU A 335 28.58 -5.98 20.84
N ILE A 336 29.62 -5.53 21.55
CA ILE A 336 30.85 -6.30 21.69
C ILE A 336 30.66 -7.37 22.77
N VAL A 337 30.79 -8.63 22.37
CA VAL A 337 30.68 -9.79 23.25
C VAL A 337 32.04 -10.47 23.44
N SER A 338 32.30 -10.94 24.65
CA SER A 338 33.59 -11.54 25.02
C SER A 338 33.61 -13.07 24.94
N SER A 339 32.46 -13.72 24.75
CA SER A 339 32.33 -15.18 24.75
C SER A 339 31.37 -15.66 23.66
N ILE A 340 31.89 -16.50 22.76
CA ILE A 340 31.10 -17.18 21.73
C ILE A 340 30.03 -18.07 22.36
N ASP A 341 30.40 -18.84 23.39
CA ASP A 341 29.48 -19.76 24.09
C ASP A 341 28.30 -19.01 24.73
N GLN A 342 28.58 -17.87 25.36
CA GLN A 342 27.53 -17.05 25.97
C GLN A 342 26.61 -16.44 24.92
N LEU A 343 27.18 -15.94 23.81
CA LEU A 343 26.38 -15.38 22.72
C LEU A 343 25.45 -16.45 22.13
N LEU A 344 26.01 -17.59 21.71
CA LEU A 344 25.23 -18.67 21.09
C LEU A 344 24.25 -19.36 22.04
N GLY A 345 24.47 -19.25 23.36
CA GLY A 345 23.53 -19.72 24.38
C GLY A 345 22.36 -18.78 24.65
N THR A 346 22.40 -17.53 24.17
CA THR A 346 21.39 -16.49 24.47
C THR A 346 20.77 -15.84 23.25
N ALA A 347 21.43 -15.89 22.09
CA ALA A 347 20.98 -15.26 20.86
C ALA A 347 20.80 -16.29 19.74
N GLU A 348 19.72 -16.11 18.97
CA GLU A 348 19.47 -16.85 17.74
C GLU A 348 20.00 -16.05 16.55
N ILE A 349 21.09 -16.52 15.95
CA ILE A 349 21.75 -15.81 14.85
C ILE A 349 21.05 -16.14 13.54
N GLN A 350 20.53 -15.14 12.82
CA GLN A 350 19.95 -15.34 11.49
C GLN A 350 21.01 -15.25 10.39
N LYS A 351 21.95 -14.29 10.47
CA LYS A 351 23.04 -14.18 9.49
C LYS A 351 24.34 -13.72 10.13
N LEU A 352 25.44 -14.01 9.44
CA LEU A 352 26.78 -13.51 9.76
C LEU A 352 27.35 -12.77 8.57
N VAL A 353 28.06 -11.68 8.81
CA VAL A 353 28.71 -10.89 7.74
C VAL A 353 30.17 -10.68 8.07
N PHE A 354 31.07 -11.26 7.28
CA PHE A 354 32.48 -10.90 7.28
C PHE A 354 32.68 -9.62 6.47
N ILE A 355 33.47 -8.69 7.01
CA ILE A 355 33.76 -7.41 6.36
C ILE A 355 35.28 -7.30 6.14
N GLY A 356 35.69 -7.01 4.91
CA GLY A 356 37.10 -6.97 4.53
C GLY A 356 37.36 -6.07 3.34
N THR A 357 38.41 -6.37 2.58
CA THR A 357 38.62 -5.74 1.26
C THR A 357 37.94 -6.55 0.17
N SER A 358 37.54 -5.92 -0.93
CA SER A 358 36.91 -6.65 -2.04
C SER A 358 37.79 -7.77 -2.61
N GLU A 359 39.11 -7.53 -2.68
CA GLU A 359 40.08 -8.56 -3.04
C GLU A 359 40.09 -9.69 -2.00
N GLY A 360 40.21 -9.39 -0.71
CA GLY A 360 40.25 -10.41 0.35
C GLY A 360 38.96 -11.26 0.43
N VAL A 361 37.81 -10.64 0.20
CA VAL A 361 36.53 -11.37 0.13
C VAL A 361 36.51 -12.33 -1.05
N SER A 362 36.85 -11.83 -2.24
CA SER A 362 36.77 -12.63 -3.48
C SER A 362 37.85 -13.70 -3.59
N SER A 363 39.07 -13.43 -3.15
CA SER A 363 40.21 -14.35 -3.28
C SER A 363 40.34 -15.35 -2.13
N THR A 364 39.88 -14.99 -0.93
CA THR A 364 40.19 -15.75 0.29
C THR A 364 38.93 -16.20 1.02
N LEU A 365 38.09 -15.26 1.49
CA LEU A 365 36.95 -15.61 2.34
C LEU A 365 35.92 -16.44 1.59
N ARG A 366 35.50 -15.99 0.40
CA ARG A 366 34.45 -16.68 -0.36
C ARG A 366 34.87 -18.10 -0.76
N PRO A 367 36.07 -18.34 -1.34
CA PRO A 367 36.51 -19.70 -1.65
C PRO A 367 36.65 -20.59 -0.40
N TYR A 368 37.18 -20.05 0.69
CA TYR A 368 37.31 -20.78 1.95
C TYR A 368 35.95 -21.22 2.49
N TRP A 369 35.04 -20.27 2.68
CA TRP A 369 33.72 -20.54 3.27
C TRP A 369 32.88 -21.43 2.37
N THR A 370 32.89 -21.22 1.05
CA THR A 370 32.18 -22.10 0.10
C THR A 370 32.61 -23.56 0.26
N LYS A 371 33.90 -23.81 0.52
CA LYS A 371 34.43 -25.16 0.75
C LYS A 371 34.18 -25.67 2.18
N ALA A 372 34.26 -24.80 3.19
CA ALA A 372 34.19 -25.20 4.60
C ALA A 372 32.77 -25.53 5.07
N ILE A 373 31.76 -24.83 4.54
CA ILE A 373 30.38 -25.00 5.01
C ILE A 373 29.53 -25.92 4.14
N GLU A 374 29.92 -26.17 2.88
CA GLU A 374 29.19 -27.01 1.92
C GLU A 374 27.67 -26.71 1.93
N GLU A 375 26.82 -27.67 2.29
CA GLU A 375 25.34 -27.52 2.33
C GLU A 375 24.81 -27.01 3.70
N ARG A 376 25.67 -26.79 4.70
CA ARG A 376 25.24 -26.36 6.05
C ARG A 376 24.77 -24.91 6.12
N ALA A 377 25.18 -24.08 5.15
CA ALA A 377 24.78 -22.69 5.03
C ALA A 377 24.90 -22.23 3.56
N GLY A 378 24.31 -21.08 3.23
CA GLY A 378 24.55 -20.35 2.00
C GLY A 378 25.71 -19.36 2.18
N VAL A 379 26.57 -19.25 1.16
CA VAL A 379 27.59 -18.19 1.06
C VAL A 379 27.15 -17.18 0.01
N LEU A 380 26.82 -15.97 0.45
CA LEU A 380 26.33 -14.90 -0.42
C LEU A 380 27.27 -13.69 -0.35
N GLN A 381 27.26 -12.88 -1.40
CA GLN A 381 28.08 -11.67 -1.49
C GLN A 381 27.21 -10.55 -2.04
N ALA A 382 26.61 -9.76 -1.15
CA ALA A 382 25.74 -8.64 -1.52
C ALA A 382 26.55 -7.39 -1.89
N GLN A 383 27.67 -7.15 -1.21
CA GLN A 383 28.61 -6.05 -1.49
C GLN A 383 30.00 -6.61 -1.80
N PRO A 384 30.82 -5.92 -2.62
CA PRO A 384 32.14 -6.42 -3.01
C PRO A 384 33.05 -6.77 -1.82
N ASP A 385 32.91 -6.05 -0.72
CA ASP A 385 33.70 -6.11 0.51
C ASP A 385 33.02 -6.84 1.68
N MET A 386 31.85 -7.46 1.44
CA MET A 386 31.09 -8.19 2.46
C MET A 386 30.74 -9.61 2.02
N LEU A 387 31.06 -10.59 2.87
CA LEU A 387 30.63 -11.98 2.69
C LEU A 387 29.57 -12.34 3.73
N GLU A 388 28.39 -12.73 3.27
CA GLU A 388 27.30 -13.17 4.14
C GLU A 388 27.29 -14.71 4.24
N LEU A 389 27.15 -15.22 5.46
CA LEU A 389 26.70 -16.58 5.72
C LEU A 389 25.24 -16.52 6.17
N VAL A 390 24.40 -17.34 5.54
CA VAL A 390 22.96 -17.42 5.80
C VAL A 390 22.51 -18.88 5.85
N PRO A 391 21.35 -19.20 6.44
CA PRO A 391 20.77 -20.53 6.34
C PRO A 391 20.57 -20.97 4.88
N PRO A 392 20.66 -22.27 4.58
CA PRO A 392 20.44 -22.77 3.22
C PRO A 392 19.06 -22.38 2.66
N ALA A 393 18.97 -22.26 1.34
CA ALA A 393 17.72 -22.09 0.60
C ALA A 393 16.82 -20.91 1.05
N THR A 394 17.41 -19.80 1.53
CA THR A 394 16.67 -18.58 1.85
C THR A 394 16.91 -17.47 0.84
N SER A 395 15.84 -16.75 0.49
CA SER A 395 15.89 -15.53 -0.31
C SER A 395 14.78 -14.56 0.09
N LYS A 396 14.85 -13.32 -0.44
CA LYS A 396 13.73 -12.37 -0.37
C LYS A 396 12.47 -12.97 -1.00
N GLY A 397 12.58 -13.71 -2.10
CA GLY A 397 11.46 -14.36 -2.78
C GLY A 397 10.74 -15.39 -1.91
N THR A 398 11.49 -16.20 -1.16
CA THR A 398 10.90 -17.14 -0.18
C THR A 398 10.16 -16.38 0.92
N GLY A 399 10.73 -15.29 1.44
CA GLY A 399 10.09 -14.43 2.43
C GLY A 399 8.82 -13.75 1.91
N VAL A 400 8.83 -13.25 0.68
CA VAL A 400 7.65 -12.65 0.02
C VAL A 400 6.55 -13.69 -0.14
N LYS A 401 6.89 -14.91 -0.59
CA LYS A 401 5.92 -16.00 -0.72
C LYS A 401 5.23 -16.32 0.62
N ILE A 402 6.01 -16.47 1.68
CA ILE A 402 5.49 -16.71 3.05
C ILE A 402 4.51 -15.61 3.47
N LEU A 403 4.86 -14.34 3.21
CA LEU A 403 3.97 -13.23 3.54
C LEU A 403 2.70 -13.23 2.69
N LEU A 404 2.79 -13.48 1.38
CA LEU A 404 1.63 -13.56 0.50
C LEU A 404 0.67 -14.67 0.90
N ASP A 405 1.20 -15.85 1.24
CA ASP A 405 0.42 -16.99 1.73
C ASP A 405 -0.29 -16.63 3.05
N HIS A 406 0.40 -15.96 3.97
CA HIS A 406 -0.18 -15.49 5.23
C HIS A 406 -1.32 -14.48 5.03
N LEU A 407 -1.23 -13.66 3.98
CA LEU A 407 -2.21 -12.62 3.66
C LEU A 407 -3.30 -13.09 2.67
N CYS A 408 -3.22 -14.32 2.18
CA CYS A 408 -4.09 -14.87 1.13
C CYS A 408 -4.13 -14.01 -0.16
N ILE A 409 -2.95 -13.54 -0.62
CA ILE A 409 -2.82 -12.72 -1.82
C ILE A 409 -2.19 -13.52 -2.96
N SER A 410 -2.75 -13.40 -4.16
CA SER A 410 -2.14 -14.01 -5.35
C SER A 410 -0.92 -13.19 -5.81
N PRO A 411 0.19 -13.84 -6.22
CA PRO A 411 1.29 -13.15 -6.88
C PRO A 411 0.89 -12.35 -8.13
N ASP A 412 -0.25 -12.68 -8.76
CA ASP A 412 -0.84 -11.93 -9.88
C ASP A 412 -1.19 -10.47 -9.51
N GLU A 413 -1.42 -10.21 -8.23
CA GLU A 413 -1.77 -8.89 -7.68
C GLU A 413 -0.53 -8.13 -7.16
N VAL A 414 0.68 -8.60 -7.48
CA VAL A 414 1.94 -8.12 -6.92
C VAL A 414 2.83 -7.52 -8.00
N MET A 415 3.42 -6.37 -7.67
CA MET A 415 4.58 -5.82 -8.36
C MET A 415 5.80 -5.92 -7.42
N ALA A 416 6.97 -6.21 -7.96
CA ALA A 416 8.22 -6.22 -7.22
C ALA A 416 9.26 -5.33 -7.91
N ILE A 417 10.08 -4.62 -7.13
CA ILE A 417 11.14 -3.75 -7.62
C ILE A 417 12.44 -4.09 -6.87
N GLY A 418 13.52 -4.31 -7.61
CA GLY A 418 14.82 -4.70 -7.05
C GLY A 418 15.96 -4.48 -8.05
N ASP A 419 17.20 -4.75 -7.64
CA ASP A 419 18.39 -4.60 -8.49
C ASP A 419 19.44 -5.70 -8.27
N GLY A 420 19.46 -6.33 -7.09
CA GLY A 420 20.46 -7.30 -6.68
C GLY A 420 20.17 -8.75 -7.11
N GLU A 421 21.17 -9.63 -7.02
CA GLU A 421 20.98 -11.07 -7.26
C GLU A 421 19.98 -11.68 -6.25
N ASN A 422 19.93 -11.15 -5.02
CA ASN A 422 19.00 -11.58 -3.98
C ASN A 422 17.53 -11.18 -4.23
N ASP A 423 17.27 -10.35 -5.25
CA ASP A 423 15.92 -9.96 -5.68
C ASP A 423 15.34 -10.88 -6.75
N ILE A 424 16.16 -11.69 -7.43
CA ILE A 424 15.77 -12.52 -8.58
C ILE A 424 14.48 -13.31 -8.32
N GLU A 425 14.42 -14.04 -7.21
CA GLU A 425 13.27 -14.87 -6.88
C GLU A 425 12.02 -14.05 -6.55
N MET A 426 12.19 -12.87 -5.93
CA MET A 426 11.09 -11.94 -5.65
C MET A 426 10.54 -11.35 -6.96
N LEU A 427 11.41 -10.95 -7.89
CA LEU A 427 11.03 -10.42 -9.19
C LEU A 427 10.30 -11.46 -10.05
N GLN A 428 10.75 -12.72 -10.03
CA GLN A 428 10.11 -13.82 -10.74
C GLN A 428 8.75 -14.22 -10.16
N LEU A 429 8.59 -14.10 -8.84
CA LEU A 429 7.35 -14.44 -8.16
C LEU A 429 6.23 -13.45 -8.51
N ALA A 430 6.55 -12.16 -8.63
CA ALA A 430 5.57 -11.12 -8.90
C ALA A 430 5.00 -11.18 -10.32
N SER A 431 3.73 -10.77 -10.48
CA SER A 431 3.09 -10.53 -11.79
C SER A 431 3.86 -9.53 -12.66
N LEU A 432 4.52 -8.57 -12.00
CA LEU A 432 5.44 -7.65 -12.62
C LEU A 432 6.67 -7.44 -11.73
N GLY A 433 7.78 -8.09 -12.08
CA GLY A 433 9.11 -7.79 -11.58
C GLY A 433 9.78 -6.69 -12.41
N VAL A 434 10.25 -5.64 -11.74
CA VAL A 434 11.04 -4.55 -12.32
C VAL A 434 12.46 -4.60 -11.76
N ALA A 435 13.45 -4.77 -12.63
CA ALA A 435 14.85 -4.62 -12.27
C ALA A 435 15.32 -3.19 -12.58
N LEU A 436 16.03 -2.53 -11.68
CA LEU A 436 16.63 -1.22 -11.98
C LEU A 436 17.87 -1.36 -12.87
N ALA A 437 18.17 -0.34 -13.67
CA ALA A 437 19.25 -0.38 -14.66
C ALA A 437 20.66 -0.56 -14.05
N ASN A 438 20.86 -0.10 -12.81
CA ASN A 438 22.08 -0.32 -12.04
C ASN A 438 22.25 -1.77 -11.55
N GLY A 439 21.19 -2.58 -11.62
CA GLY A 439 21.21 -3.97 -11.19
C GLY A 439 22.03 -4.90 -12.08
N ALA A 440 22.35 -6.07 -11.53
CA ALA A 440 23.15 -7.09 -12.22
C ALA A 440 22.45 -7.63 -13.48
N GLU A 441 23.22 -8.02 -14.49
CA GLU A 441 22.66 -8.57 -15.75
C GLU A 441 21.75 -9.79 -15.52
N LYS A 442 22.09 -10.65 -14.55
CA LYS A 442 21.25 -11.80 -14.19
C LYS A 442 19.89 -11.38 -13.62
N THR A 443 19.86 -10.31 -12.81
CA THR A 443 18.62 -9.76 -12.24
C THR A 443 17.76 -9.13 -13.32
N LYS A 444 18.38 -8.34 -14.22
CA LYS A 444 17.68 -7.77 -15.37
C LYS A 444 17.13 -8.83 -16.31
N ALA A 445 17.82 -9.96 -16.48
CA ALA A 445 17.40 -11.05 -17.35
C ALA A 445 16.13 -11.78 -16.88
N VAL A 446 15.78 -11.72 -15.59
CA VAL A 446 14.57 -12.38 -15.05
C VAL A 446 13.38 -11.42 -14.88
N ALA A 447 13.62 -10.11 -14.91
CA ALA A 447 12.60 -9.11 -14.74
C ALA A 447 11.73 -8.96 -16.00
N ASN A 448 10.47 -8.56 -15.81
CA ASN A 448 9.59 -8.25 -16.94
C ASN A 448 9.95 -6.92 -17.60
N VAL A 449 10.52 -6.00 -16.82
CA VAL A 449 10.86 -4.64 -17.24
C VAL A 449 12.17 -4.22 -16.59
N ILE A 450 12.97 -3.46 -17.34
CA ILE A 450 14.13 -2.75 -16.81
C ILE A 450 13.74 -1.27 -16.60
N GLY A 451 13.81 -0.80 -15.36
CA GLY A 451 13.57 0.60 -14.98
C GLY A 451 14.83 1.46 -15.08
N ALA A 452 14.72 2.75 -14.74
CA ALA A 452 15.89 3.63 -14.58
C ALA A 452 16.74 3.20 -13.38
N THR A 453 17.90 3.84 -13.20
CA THR A 453 18.75 3.56 -12.04
C THR A 453 18.13 4.09 -10.74
N ASN A 454 18.59 3.59 -9.60
CA ASN A 454 18.23 4.14 -8.29
C ASN A 454 18.60 5.63 -8.13
N ASP A 455 19.68 6.09 -8.76
CA ASP A 455 20.08 7.50 -8.80
C ASP A 455 19.15 8.39 -9.65
N GLU A 456 18.35 7.77 -10.54
CA GLU A 456 17.41 8.43 -11.45
C GLU A 456 15.95 8.26 -11.03
N ASP A 457 15.70 7.97 -9.74
CA ASP A 457 14.38 7.71 -9.18
C ASP A 457 13.65 6.51 -9.81
N GLY A 458 14.38 5.42 -10.08
CA GLY A 458 13.86 4.23 -10.75
C GLY A 458 12.60 3.63 -10.09
N VAL A 459 12.49 3.69 -8.76
CA VAL A 459 11.27 3.26 -8.03
C VAL A 459 10.08 4.15 -8.36
N ALA A 460 10.24 5.48 -8.30
CA ALA A 460 9.17 6.40 -8.67
C ALA A 460 8.71 6.18 -10.11
N GLN A 461 9.66 6.06 -11.04
CA GLN A 461 9.34 5.79 -12.43
C GLN A 461 8.56 4.48 -12.58
N ALA A 462 9.02 3.39 -11.96
CA ALA A 462 8.35 2.10 -12.04
C ALA A 462 6.91 2.17 -11.50
N ILE A 463 6.70 2.87 -10.38
CA ILE A 463 5.37 3.08 -9.81
C ILE A 463 4.49 3.88 -10.79
N TYR A 464 5.00 5.00 -11.32
CA TYR A 464 4.22 5.85 -12.21
C TYR A 464 3.88 5.20 -13.55
N ASP A 465 4.79 4.42 -14.11
CA ASP A 465 4.65 3.81 -15.42
C ASP A 465 3.78 2.54 -15.39
N TYR A 466 3.82 1.78 -14.28
CA TYR A 466 3.24 0.43 -14.23
C TYR A 466 2.24 0.20 -13.12
N ALA A 467 2.34 0.93 -12.01
CA ALA A 467 1.43 0.80 -10.89
C ALA A 467 0.25 1.79 -10.96
N PHE A 468 0.15 2.65 -12.00
CA PHE A 468 -0.97 3.55 -12.37
C PHE A 468 -1.43 3.46 -13.85
#